data_AF-A0A2E7TEC3-F1
#
_entry.id   AF-A0A2E7TEC3-F1
#
_cell.length_a   1.000
_cell.length_b   1.000
_cell.length_c   1.000
_cell.angle_alpha   90.00
_cell.angle_beta   90.00
_cell.angle_gamma   90.00
#
_symmetry.space_group_name_H-M   'P 1'
#
loop_
_entity.id
_entity.type
_entity.pdbx_description
1 polymer ?
#
loop_
_entity_poly.entity_id
_entity_poly.type
_entity_poly.pdbx_seq_one_letter_code
_entity_poly.pdbx_strand_id
1 'polypeptide(L)'
;MDEFNELIRQQKEYKSVREDKFKHDSKHRLSKILKKKVETTMIGALSSVEEHFSFLWTSQSGGELTPEQKIMHDTFQKVRSEILDKGNTQARNIDAELNQYDVKWLRYSVNIPVKTCENQSQED
;
A
#
# COMPACT_ATOMS: atom_id res chain seq x y z
N MET A 1 26.57 32.51 26.68
CA MET A 1 26.62 31.04 26.85
C MET A 1 25.21 30.44 26.86
N ASP A 2 24.22 31.11 27.45
CA ASP A 2 22.83 30.62 27.49
C ASP A 2 22.13 30.61 26.12
N GLU A 3 22.35 31.63 25.29
CA GLU A 3 21.77 31.73 23.94
C GLU A 3 22.26 30.62 22.98
N PHE A 4 23.52 30.20 23.11
CA PHE A 4 24.09 29.09 22.33
C PHE A 4 23.50 27.73 22.75
N ASN A 5 23.32 27.52 24.05
CA ASN A 5 22.67 26.32 24.57
C ASN A 5 21.19 26.25 24.14
N GLU A 6 20.51 27.39 24.07
CA GLU A 6 19.14 27.49 23.58
C GLU A 6 19.05 27.14 22.09
N LEU A 7 19.98 27.63 21.26
CA LEU A 7 20.06 27.31 19.83
C LEU A 7 20.30 25.81 19.58
N ILE A 8 21.19 25.17 20.34
CA ILE A 8 21.42 23.72 20.27
C ILE A 8 20.15 22.95 20.64
N ARG A 9 19.42 23.41 21.66
CA ARG A 9 18.18 22.78 22.10
C ARG A 9 17.11 22.86 21.00
N GLN A 10 16.92 24.04 20.40
CA GLN A 10 16.00 24.24 19.28
C GLN A 10 16.35 23.35 18.07
N GLN A 11 17.65 23.22 17.75
CA GLN A 11 18.08 22.36 16.64
C GLN A 11 17.80 20.87 16.93
N LYS A 12 18.01 20.42 18.16
CA LYS A 12 17.72 19.05 18.59
C LYS A 12 16.21 18.76 18.54
N GLU A 13 15.39 19.68 19.05
CA GLU A 13 13.93 19.60 19.01
C GLU A 13 13.44 19.54 17.55
N TYR A 14 13.93 20.43 16.69
CA TYR A 14 13.59 20.45 15.26
C TYR A 14 13.96 19.14 14.54
N LYS A 15 15.13 18.58 14.86
CA LYS A 15 15.58 17.28 14.31
C LYS A 15 14.64 16.15 14.75
N SER A 16 14.24 16.11 16.02
CA SER A 16 13.30 15.11 16.55
C SER A 16 11.95 15.19 15.84
N VAL A 17 11.35 16.39 15.77
CA VAL A 17 10.04 16.61 15.13
C VAL A 17 10.06 16.17 13.66
N ARG A 18 11.16 16.44 12.95
CA ARG A 18 11.33 16.02 11.56
C ARG A 18 11.44 14.50 11.43
N GLU A 19 12.13 13.83 12.35
CA GLU A 19 12.26 12.37 12.37
C GLU A 19 10.91 11.70 12.68
N ASP A 20 10.16 12.22 13.65
CA ASP A 20 8.84 11.72 14.01
C ASP A 20 7.84 11.87 12.86
N LYS A 21 7.83 13.04 12.22
CA LYS A 21 7.04 13.27 11.01
C LYS A 21 7.42 12.29 9.90
N PHE A 22 8.71 12.06 9.69
CA PHE A 22 9.18 11.15 8.65
C PHE A 22 8.76 9.69 8.91
N LYS A 23 8.80 9.23 10.17
CA LYS A 23 8.29 7.91 10.55
C LYS A 23 6.78 7.81 10.33
N HIS A 24 6.03 8.83 10.74
CA HIS A 24 4.59 8.90 10.53
C HIS A 24 4.22 8.81 9.04
N ASP A 25 4.85 9.63 8.20
CA ASP A 25 4.62 9.65 6.75
C ASP A 25 5.01 8.32 6.10
N SER A 26 6.12 7.71 6.54
CA SER A 26 6.58 6.40 6.05
C SER A 26 5.55 5.31 6.32
N LYS A 27 5.01 5.28 7.54
CA LYS A 27 3.97 4.33 7.96
C LYS A 27 2.66 4.57 7.23
N HIS A 28 2.21 5.82 7.14
CA HIS A 28 0.98 6.17 6.43
C HIS A 28 1.05 5.74 4.96
N ARG A 29 2.19 5.98 4.31
CA ARG A 29 2.45 5.53 2.94
C ARG A 29 2.37 4.01 2.82
N LEU A 30 3.02 3.27 3.72
CA LEU A 30 3.00 1.81 3.69
C LEU A 30 1.58 1.26 3.89
N SER A 31 0.84 1.76 4.88
CA SER A 31 -0.57 1.41 5.12
C SER A 31 -1.42 1.60 3.87
N LYS A 32 -1.33 2.77 3.23
CA LYS A 32 -2.08 3.09 2.01
C LYS A 32 -1.78 2.09 0.88
N ILE A 33 -0.52 1.74 0.67
CA ILE A 33 -0.11 0.79 -0.36
C ILE A 33 -0.62 -0.61 -0.06
N LEU A 34 -0.50 -1.08 1.19
CA LEU A 34 -0.93 -2.42 1.58
C LEU A 34 -2.45 -2.57 1.45
N LYS A 35 -3.23 -1.60 1.92
CA LYS A 35 -4.69 -1.58 1.74
C LYS A 35 -5.08 -1.68 0.27
N LYS A 36 -4.42 -0.90 -0.60
CA LYS A 36 -4.68 -0.99 -2.04
C LYS A 36 -4.32 -2.34 -2.63
N LYS A 37 -3.25 -2.99 -2.20
CA LYS A 37 -2.92 -4.34 -2.63
C LYS A 37 -4.00 -5.35 -2.24
N VAL A 38 -4.49 -5.30 -0.99
CA VAL A 38 -5.59 -6.16 -0.53
C VAL A 38 -6.87 -5.91 -1.35
N GLU A 39 -7.26 -4.64 -1.53
CA GLU A 39 -8.42 -4.26 -2.33
C GLU A 39 -8.30 -4.76 -3.77
N THR A 40 -7.19 -4.48 -4.45
CA THR A 40 -6.99 -4.89 -5.85
C THR A 40 -6.95 -6.40 -6.01
N THR A 41 -6.31 -7.14 -5.09
CA THR A 41 -6.31 -8.61 -5.13
C THR A 41 -7.70 -9.18 -4.91
N MET A 42 -8.47 -8.61 -3.98
CA MET A 42 -9.85 -9.04 -3.70
C MET A 42 -10.78 -8.81 -4.89
N ILE A 43 -10.75 -7.61 -5.48
CA ILE A 43 -11.52 -7.29 -6.68
C ILE A 43 -11.05 -8.14 -7.87
N GLY A 44 -9.74 -8.34 -8.02
CA GLY A 44 -9.17 -9.21 -9.05
C GLY A 44 -9.68 -10.66 -8.93
N ALA A 45 -9.70 -11.21 -7.72
CA ALA A 45 -10.22 -12.56 -7.48
C ALA A 45 -11.72 -12.67 -7.86
N LEU A 46 -12.54 -11.69 -7.50
CA LEU A 46 -13.95 -11.64 -7.91
C LEU A 46 -14.10 -11.55 -9.43
N SER A 47 -13.30 -10.68 -10.07
CA SER A 47 -13.29 -10.53 -11.53
C SER A 47 -12.92 -11.83 -12.23
N SER A 48 -11.92 -12.57 -11.75
CA SER A 48 -11.55 -13.87 -12.31
C SER A 48 -12.65 -14.91 -12.15
N VAL A 49 -13.37 -14.91 -11.02
CA VAL A 49 -14.54 -15.79 -10.83
C VAL A 49 -15.65 -15.42 -11.81
N GLU A 50 -15.97 -14.14 -11.96
CA GLU A 50 -16.98 -13.68 -12.91
C GLU A 50 -16.60 -14.05 -14.36
N GLU A 51 -15.35 -13.84 -14.75
CA GLU A 51 -14.88 -14.17 -16.10
C GLU A 51 -15.05 -15.67 -16.43
N HIS A 52 -14.70 -16.56 -15.49
CA HIS A 52 -14.69 -18.00 -15.75
C HIS A 52 -16.03 -18.68 -15.46
N PHE A 53 -16.83 -18.15 -14.54
CA PHE A 53 -18.05 -18.81 -14.05
C PHE A 53 -19.35 -18.03 -14.31
N SER A 54 -19.29 -16.82 -14.87
CA SER A 54 -20.49 -16.01 -15.16
C SER A 54 -21.55 -16.73 -15.96
N PHE A 55 -21.16 -17.65 -16.85
CA PHE A 55 -22.09 -18.45 -17.65
C PHE A 55 -23.09 -19.27 -16.81
N LEU A 56 -22.76 -19.58 -15.55
CA LEU A 56 -23.63 -20.34 -14.64
C LEU A 56 -24.83 -19.52 -14.13
N TRP A 57 -24.75 -18.19 -14.18
CA TRP A 57 -25.78 -17.28 -13.66
C TRP A 57 -26.11 -16.11 -14.60
N THR A 58 -25.70 -16.21 -15.86
CA THR A 58 -26.06 -15.25 -16.92
C THR A 58 -26.78 -15.98 -18.04
N SER A 59 -27.77 -15.33 -18.65
CA SER A 59 -28.42 -15.89 -19.85
C SER A 59 -27.70 -15.33 -21.09
N GLN A 60 -27.18 -16.21 -21.94
CA GLN A 60 -26.47 -15.82 -23.16
C GLN A 60 -27.40 -15.15 -24.19
N SER A 61 -28.71 -15.22 -24.00
CA SER A 61 -29.72 -14.82 -25.00
C SER A 61 -30.72 -13.77 -24.50
N GLY A 62 -30.46 -13.12 -23.35
CA GLY A 62 -31.33 -12.07 -22.81
C GLY A 62 -32.71 -12.55 -22.34
N GLY A 63 -32.93 -13.87 -22.27
CA GLY A 63 -34.12 -14.49 -21.70
C GLY A 63 -34.12 -14.47 -20.17
N GLU A 64 -35.26 -14.81 -19.56
CA GLU A 64 -35.38 -14.96 -18.11
C GLU A 64 -34.39 -16.02 -17.58
N LEU A 65 -33.70 -15.70 -16.48
CA LEU A 65 -32.87 -16.69 -15.78
C LEU A 65 -33.72 -17.87 -15.33
N THR A 66 -33.22 -19.09 -15.54
CA THR A 66 -33.83 -20.28 -14.97
C THR A 66 -33.81 -20.21 -13.43
N PRO A 67 -34.71 -20.92 -12.73
CA PRO A 67 -34.67 -21.00 -11.27
C PRO A 67 -33.30 -21.37 -10.71
N GLU A 68 -32.59 -22.30 -11.36
CA GLU A 68 -31.24 -22.74 -10.97
C GLU A 68 -30.21 -21.62 -11.14
N GLN A 69 -30.28 -20.86 -12.24
CA GLN A 69 -29.39 -19.72 -12.48
C GLN A 69 -29.62 -18.60 -11.46
N LYS A 70 -30.88 -18.37 -11.02
CA LYS A 70 -31.20 -17.42 -9.94
C LYS A 70 -30.59 -17.85 -8.60
N ILE A 71 -30.71 -19.13 -8.24
CA ILE A 71 -30.10 -19.68 -7.01
C ILE A 71 -28.58 -19.53 -7.06
N MET A 72 -27.97 -19.81 -8.22
CA MET A 72 -26.53 -19.67 -8.41
C MET A 72 -26.10 -18.20 -8.30
N HIS A 73 -26.84 -17.29 -8.92
CA HIS A 73 -26.60 -15.85 -8.80
C HIS A 73 -26.63 -15.40 -7.34
N ASP A 74 -27.67 -15.77 -6.59
CA ASP A 74 -27.81 -15.40 -5.18
C ASP A 74 -26.68 -15.97 -4.32
N THR A 75 -26.25 -17.20 -4.61
CA THR A 75 -25.11 -17.83 -3.95
C THR A 75 -23.81 -17.07 -4.23
N PHE A 76 -23.58 -16.69 -5.50
CA PHE A 76 -22.44 -15.87 -5.89
C PHE A 76 -22.46 -14.50 -5.19
N GLN A 77 -23.61 -13.83 -5.10
CA GLN A 77 -23.73 -12.54 -4.39
C GLN A 77 -23.43 -12.66 -2.89
N LYS A 78 -23.81 -13.76 -2.25
CA LYS A 78 -23.44 -14.04 -0.85
C LYS A 78 -21.93 -14.21 -0.70
N VAL A 79 -21.31 -15.05 -1.52
CA VAL A 79 -19.86 -15.28 -1.52
C VAL A 79 -19.10 -13.99 -1.81
N ARG A 80 -19.55 -13.20 -2.79
CA ARG A 80 -19.00 -11.89 -3.12
C ARG A 80 -19.01 -10.96 -1.91
N SER A 81 -20.13 -10.88 -1.21
CA SER A 81 -20.27 -10.06 0.00
C SER A 81 -19.32 -10.52 1.10
N GLU A 82 -19.20 -11.83 1.35
CA GLU A 82 -18.27 -12.37 2.33
C GLU A 82 -16.80 -12.08 2.00
N ILE A 83 -16.42 -12.19 0.72
CA ILE A 83 -15.06 -11.87 0.25
C ILE A 83 -14.76 -10.39 0.51
N LEU A 84 -15.71 -9.49 0.19
CA LEU A 84 -15.57 -8.06 0.41
C LEU A 84 -15.42 -7.72 1.90
N ASP A 85 -16.25 -8.31 2.77
CA ASP A 85 -16.19 -8.09 4.21
C ASP A 85 -14.88 -8.60 4.83
N LYS A 86 -14.42 -9.79 4.41
CA LYS A 86 -13.13 -10.34 4.85
C LYS A 86 -11.98 -9.43 4.43
N GLY A 87 -11.94 -8.99 3.17
CA GLY A 87 -10.90 -8.10 2.69
C GLY A 87 -10.89 -6.74 3.39
N ASN A 88 -12.07 -6.15 3.62
CA ASN A 88 -12.22 -4.91 4.38
C ASN A 88 -11.76 -5.04 5.84
N THR A 89 -12.00 -6.19 6.46
CA THR A 89 -11.52 -6.49 7.82
C THR A 89 -10.00 -6.58 7.85
N GLN A 90 -9.38 -7.28 6.89
CA GLN A 90 -7.92 -7.36 6.77
C GLN A 90 -7.28 -5.98 6.52
N ALA A 91 -7.92 -5.14 5.71
CA ALA A 91 -7.47 -3.76 5.49
C ALA A 91 -7.41 -2.92 6.78
N ARG A 92 -8.33 -3.15 7.74
CA ARG A 92 -8.30 -2.50 9.07
C ARG A 92 -7.24 -3.10 9.97
N ASN A 93 -7.06 -4.42 9.94
CA ASN A 93 -6.05 -5.11 10.75
C ASN A 93 -4.63 -4.65 10.42
N ILE A 94 -4.34 -4.35 9.14
CA ILE A 94 -3.05 -3.81 8.71
C ILE A 94 -2.70 -2.51 9.46
N ASP A 95 -3.66 -1.61 9.69
CA ASP A 95 -3.38 -0.39 10.46
C ASP A 95 -3.04 -0.70 11.92
N ALA A 96 -3.77 -1.64 12.52
CA ALA A 96 -3.55 -2.07 13.90
C ALA A 96 -2.18 -2.73 14.08
N GLU A 97 -1.73 -3.52 13.11
CA GLU A 97 -0.39 -4.11 13.10
C GLU A 97 0.68 -3.05 12.88
N LEU A 98 0.55 -2.18 11.88
CA LEU A 98 1.52 -1.11 11.62
C LEU A 98 1.65 -0.13 12.80
N ASN A 99 0.63 -0.02 13.65
CA ASN A 99 0.69 0.75 14.89
C ASN A 99 1.69 0.22 15.93
N GLN A 100 2.07 -1.05 15.84
CA GLN A 100 2.98 -1.70 16.76
C GLN A 100 4.45 -1.64 16.29
N TYR A 101 4.71 -1.13 15.09
CA TYR A 101 6.04 -1.10 14.49
C TYR A 101 6.52 0.32 14.17
N ASP A 102 7.82 0.52 14.30
CA ASP A 102 8.52 1.71 13.82
C ASP A 102 8.90 1.52 12.34
N VAL A 103 8.17 2.19 11.45
CA VAL A 103 8.35 2.03 10.00
C VAL A 103 9.18 3.19 9.45
N LYS A 104 10.28 2.86 8.77
CA LYS A 104 11.12 3.82 8.05
C LYS A 104 11.15 3.49 6.56
N TRP A 105 10.71 4.42 5.72
CA TRP A 105 10.87 4.27 4.28
C TRP A 105 12.32 4.49 3.88
N LEU A 106 12.97 3.48 3.30
CA LEU A 106 14.40 3.52 3.00
C LEU A 106 14.78 4.40 1.80
N ARG A 107 13.80 4.98 1.08
CA ARG A 107 13.99 5.75 -0.16
C ARG A 107 14.80 4.97 -1.21
N TYR A 108 14.96 5.54 -2.39
CA TYR A 108 15.92 5.02 -3.36
C TYR A 108 17.24 5.76 -3.14
N SER A 109 18.31 5.04 -2.83
CA SER A 109 19.66 5.59 -2.71
C SER A 109 20.53 5.02 -3.84
N VAL A 110 21.11 5.90 -4.65
CA VAL A 110 22.14 5.53 -5.63
C VAL A 110 23.44 6.17 -5.17
N ASN A 111 24.47 5.36 -4.97
CA ASN A 111 25.81 5.86 -4.66
C ASN A 111 26.53 6.08 -6.00
N ILE A 112 26.67 7.34 -6.42
CA ILE A 112 27.32 7.68 -7.68
C ILE A 112 28.84 7.83 -7.42
N PRO A 113 29.69 6.97 -8.00
CA PRO A 113 31.13 7.11 -7.85
C PRO A 113 31.61 8.35 -8.60
N VAL A 114 32.32 9.23 -7.92
CA VAL A 114 32.95 10.40 -8.52
C VAL A 114 34.31 9.98 -9.07
N LYS A 115 34.52 10.10 -10.39
CA LYS A 115 35.87 10.03 -10.97
C LYS A 115 36.56 11.37 -10.71
N THR A 116 37.61 11.38 -9.90
CA THR A 116 38.54 12.51 -9.85
C THR A 116 39.30 12.55 -11.18
N CYS A 117 39.05 13.57 -12.00
CA CYS A 117 39.91 13.85 -13.14
C CYS A 117 41.27 14.28 -12.60
N GLU A 118 42.28 13.42 -12.70
CA GLU A 118 43.67 13.84 -12.58
C GLU A 118 43.94 14.77 -13.76
N ASN A 119 44.05 16.07 -13.49
CA ASN A 119 44.64 17.00 -14.43
C ASN A 119 46.07 16.53 -14.69
N GLN A 120 46.30 15.89 -15.82
CA GLN A 120 47.64 15.70 -16.37
C GLN A 120 48.15 17.08 -16.79
N SER A 121 48.65 17.85 -15.82
CA SER A 121 49.64 18.88 -16.08
C SER A 121 50.93 18.15 -16.44
N GLN A 122 51.04 17.75 -17.71
CA GLN A 122 52.33 17.41 -18.31
C GLN A 122 53.12 18.73 -18.43
N GLU A 123 53.98 18.98 -17.44
CA GLU A 123 55.18 19.79 -17.65
C GLU A 123 56.15 18.91 -18.44
N ASP A 124 56.37 19.25 -19.70
CA ASP A 124 57.62 19.04 -20.45
C ASP A 124 57.81 20.23 -21.40
#